data_AF-A0A2P5P7S6-F1
#
_entry.id   AF-A0A2P5P7S6-F1
#
_cell.length_a   1.000
_cell.length_b   1.000
_cell.length_c   1.000
_cell.angle_alpha   90.00
_cell.angle_beta   90.00
_cell.angle_gamma   90.00
#
_symmetry.space_group_name_H-M   'P 1'
#
loop_
_entity.id
_entity.type
_entity.pdbx_description
1 polymer ?
#
loop_
_entity_poly.entity_id
_entity_poly.type
_entity_poly.pdbx_seq_one_letter_code
_entity_poly.pdbx_strand_id
1 'polypeptide(L)'
;MDKFKKALAAYIEVLARSSIESKTPGDQSLYQFHLAQAALMFLAIEKDESIDKLKQIVGMVRQVYQLNPLRSPPGKAATDAFMIFASFVESA
;
A
#
# COMPACT_ATOMS: atom_id res chain seq x y z
N MET A 1 -15.54 -5.58 8.15
CA MET A 1 -14.21 -5.32 7.53
C MET A 1 -14.25 -5.09 6.01
N ASP A 2 -15.35 -5.39 5.32
CA ASP A 2 -15.48 -5.29 3.86
C ASP A 2 -15.11 -3.94 3.23
N LYS A 3 -15.40 -2.83 3.92
CA LYS A 3 -15.01 -1.49 3.43
C LYS A 3 -13.49 -1.35 3.28
N PHE A 4 -12.70 -1.94 4.20
CA PHE A 4 -11.24 -1.95 4.12
C PHE A 4 -10.73 -2.90 3.04
N LYS A 5 -11.39 -4.05 2.85
CA LYS A 5 -11.05 -4.98 1.76
C LYS A 5 -11.16 -4.30 0.39
N LYS A 6 -12.27 -3.59 0.15
CA LYS A 6 -12.49 -2.84 -1.10
C LYS A 6 -11.45 -1.73 -1.29
N ALA A 7 -11.16 -0.97 -0.24
CA ALA A 7 -10.15 0.10 -0.30
C ALA A 7 -8.74 -0.47 -0.53
N LEU A 8 -8.39 -1.57 0.13
CA LEU A 8 -7.12 -2.26 -0.07
C LEU A 8 -7.00 -2.85 -1.48
N ALA A 9 -8.07 -3.44 -2.01
CA ALA A 9 -8.08 -3.97 -3.38
C ALA A 9 -7.83 -2.86 -4.42
N ALA A 10 -8.46 -1.69 -4.26
CA ALA A 10 -8.22 -0.53 -5.13
C ALA A 10 -6.76 -0.05 -5.06
N TYR A 11 -6.16 -0.04 -3.87
CA TYR A 11 -4.74 0.27 -3.72
C TYR A 11 -3.84 -0.78 -4.41
N ILE A 12 -4.09 -2.08 -4.18
CA ILE A 12 -3.31 -3.17 -4.78
C ILE A 12 -3.38 -3.14 -6.31
N GLU A 13 -4.55 -2.85 -6.89
CA GLU A 13 -4.72 -2.72 -8.34
C GLU A 13 -3.79 -1.66 -8.92
N VAL A 14 -3.78 -0.46 -8.33
CA VAL A 14 -2.90 0.63 -8.77
C VAL A 14 -1.43 0.25 -8.56
N LEU A 15 -1.08 -0.31 -7.41
CA LEU A 15 0.29 -0.70 -7.08
C LEU A 15 0.84 -1.76 -8.06
N ALA A 16 0.05 -2.80 -8.35
CA ALA A 16 0.45 -3.87 -9.26
C ALA A 16 0.63 -3.34 -10.69
N ARG A 17 -0.31 -2.51 -11.17
CA ARG A 17 -0.17 -1.86 -12.47
C ARG A 17 1.08 -0.99 -12.54
N SER A 18 1.31 -0.14 -11.53
CA SER A 18 2.49 0.73 -11.47
C SER A 18 3.81 -0.04 -11.43
N SER A 19 3.84 -1.20 -10.75
CA SER A 19 5.01 -2.08 -10.71
C SER A 19 5.36 -2.67 -12.08
N ILE A 20 4.36 -2.99 -12.90
CA ILE A 20 4.55 -3.52 -14.25
C ILE A 20 4.97 -2.40 -15.22
N GLU A 21 4.39 -1.21 -15.10
CA GLU A 21 4.67 -0.08 -15.99
C GLU A 21 6.01 0.61 -15.71
N SER A 22 6.52 0.55 -14.47
CA SER A 22 7.78 1.18 -14.10
C SER A 22 8.99 0.44 -14.67
N LYS A 23 9.80 1.17 -15.45
CA LYS A 23 11.09 0.67 -15.97
C LYS A 23 12.29 1.14 -15.14
N THR A 24 12.05 1.83 -14.03
CA THR A 24 13.12 2.35 -13.15
C THR A 24 13.65 1.22 -12.26
N PRO A 25 14.91 0.77 -12.41
CA PRO A 25 15.44 -0.34 -11.62
C PRO A 25 15.41 -0.08 -10.11
N GLY A 26 15.58 1.19 -9.70
CA GLY A 26 15.53 1.60 -8.29
C GLY A 26 14.13 1.52 -7.65
N ASP A 27 13.06 1.50 -8.45
CA ASP A 27 11.70 1.42 -7.93
C ASP A 27 11.24 -0.05 -7.76
N GLN A 28 11.83 -1.02 -8.49
CA GLN A 28 11.35 -2.41 -8.53
C GLN A 28 11.42 -3.12 -7.17
N SER A 29 12.51 -2.95 -6.42
CA SER A 29 12.62 -3.50 -5.06
C SER A 29 11.61 -2.88 -4.09
N LEU A 30 11.32 -1.58 -4.25
CA LEU A 30 10.30 -0.88 -3.45
C LEU A 30 8.89 -1.38 -3.79
N TYR A 31 8.57 -1.60 -5.06
CA TYR A 31 7.28 -2.21 -5.44
C TYR A 31 7.09 -3.59 -4.82
N GLN A 32 8.11 -4.45 -4.85
CA GLN A 32 8.07 -5.76 -4.20
C GLN A 32 7.82 -5.65 -2.69
N PHE A 33 8.50 -4.71 -2.03
CA PHE A 33 8.24 -4.42 -0.62
C PHE A 33 6.78 -4.00 -0.40
N HIS A 34 6.27 -3.02 -1.14
CA HIS A 34 4.90 -2.52 -0.97
C HIS A 34 3.84 -3.61 -1.25
N LEU A 35 4.06 -4.49 -2.23
CA LEU A 35 3.18 -5.62 -2.51
C LEU A 35 3.17 -6.63 -1.35
N ALA A 36 4.34 -6.95 -0.78
CA ALA A 36 4.43 -7.80 0.40
C ALA A 36 3.68 -7.20 1.60
N GLN A 37 3.79 -5.88 1.79
CA GLN A 37 3.06 -5.18 2.85
C GLN A 37 1.55 -5.16 2.61
N ALA A 38 1.11 -5.03 1.37
CA ALA A 38 -0.32 -5.13 1.03
C ALA A 38 -0.89 -6.53 1.33
N ALA A 39 -0.10 -7.59 1.16
CA ALA A 39 -0.48 -8.94 1.59
C ALA A 39 -0.62 -9.04 3.12
N LEU A 40 0.26 -8.42 3.89
CA LEU A 40 0.14 -8.35 5.35
C LEU A 40 -1.09 -7.56 5.79
N MET A 41 -1.42 -6.46 5.11
CA MET A 41 -2.66 -5.70 5.35
C MET A 41 -3.89 -6.57 5.07
N PHE A 42 -3.89 -7.37 4.00
CA PHE A 42 -4.96 -8.31 3.70
C PHE A 42 -5.14 -9.34 4.81
N LEU A 43 -4.04 -9.93 5.30
CA LEU A 43 -4.11 -10.87 6.43
C LEU A 43 -4.65 -10.22 7.71
N ALA A 44 -4.24 -8.98 8.01
CA ALA A 44 -4.76 -8.24 9.16
C ALA A 44 -6.29 -8.00 9.05
N ILE A 45 -6.81 -7.85 7.84
CA ILE A 45 -8.24 -7.64 7.58
C ILE A 45 -9.03 -8.96 7.59
N GLU A 46 -8.49 -10.02 6.97
CA GLU A 46 -9.21 -11.27 6.70
C GLU A 46 -9.05 -12.35 7.76
N LYS A 47 -7.88 -12.40 8.42
CA LYS A 47 -7.55 -13.44 9.39
C LYS A 47 -7.61 -12.91 10.81
N ASP A 48 -6.99 -11.77 11.02
CA ASP A 48 -6.89 -11.20 12.37
C ASP A 48 -8.07 -10.29 12.72
N GLU A 49 -8.81 -9.82 11.70
CA GLU A 49 -9.88 -8.81 11.79
C GLU A 49 -9.51 -7.62 12.70
N SER A 50 -8.23 -7.21 12.68
CA SER A 50 -7.64 -6.29 13.65
C SER A 50 -7.34 -4.94 13.02
N ILE A 51 -8.12 -3.93 13.38
CA ILE A 51 -7.89 -2.55 12.92
C ILE A 51 -6.58 -1.98 13.46
N ASP A 52 -6.18 -2.34 14.68
CA ASP A 52 -4.93 -1.86 15.28
C ASP A 52 -3.71 -2.41 14.56
N LYS A 53 -3.72 -3.71 14.23
CA LYS A 53 -2.65 -4.33 13.42
C LYS A 53 -2.60 -3.71 12.03
N LEU A 54 -3.75 -3.45 11.41
CA LEU A 54 -3.83 -2.76 10.13
C LEU A 54 -3.23 -1.35 10.20
N LYS A 55 -3.57 -0.57 11.24
CA LYS A 55 -3.01 0.77 11.49
C LYS A 55 -1.49 0.73 11.68
N GLN A 56 -0.96 -0.26 12.40
CA GLN A 56 0.48 -0.43 12.57
C GLN A 56 1.20 -0.67 11.23
N ILE A 57 0.69 -1.57 10.40
CA ILE A 57 1.27 -1.86 9.07
C ILE A 57 1.19 -0.62 8.19
N VAL A 58 0.04 0.07 8.15
CA VAL A 58 -0.13 1.33 7.42
C VAL A 58 0.87 2.40 7.86
N GLY A 59 1.05 2.58 9.17
CA GLY A 59 2.01 3.55 9.72
C GLY A 59 3.45 3.28 9.26
N MET A 60 3.88 2.01 9.32
CA MET A 60 5.20 1.60 8.83
C MET A 60 5.36 1.86 7.32
N VAL A 61 4.38 1.47 6.50
CA VAL A 61 4.46 1.66 5.04
C VAL A 61 4.49 3.13 4.67
N ARG A 62 3.75 3.98 5.40
CA ARG A 62 3.80 5.44 5.21
C ARG A 62 5.20 5.99 5.45
N GLN A 63 5.88 5.56 6.51
CA GLN A 63 7.26 5.97 6.76
C GLN A 63 8.19 5.53 5.62
N VAL A 64 8.00 4.33 5.07
CA VAL A 64 8.80 3.86 3.92
C VAL A 64 8.58 4.72 2.69
N TYR A 65 7.33 5.08 2.34
CA TYR A 65 7.06 6.00 1.23
C TYR A 65 7.70 7.39 1.43
N GLN A 66 7.76 7.89 2.67
CA GLN A 66 8.40 9.17 2.99
C GLN A 66 9.92 9.11 2.84
N LEU A 67 10.55 8.02 3.27
CA LEU A 67 12.01 7.86 3.23
C LEU A 67 12.51 7.42 1.84
N ASN A 68 11.72 6.61 1.14
CA ASN A 68 12.08 5.99 -0.12
C ASN A 68 10.94 6.19 -1.15
N PRO A 69 10.76 7.43 -1.65
CA PRO A 69 9.67 7.72 -2.58
C PRO A 69 9.89 7.02 -3.92
N LEU A 70 8.81 6.48 -4.49
CA LEU A 70 8.78 6.02 -5.87
C LEU A 70 8.79 7.24 -6.80
N ARG A 71 9.84 7.39 -7.62
CA ARG A 71 10.13 8.66 -8.32
C ARG A 71 9.50 8.78 -9.69
N SER A 72 8.99 7.68 -10.23
CA SER A 72 8.35 7.62 -11.54
C SER A 72 6.89 8.07 -11.50
N PRO A 73 6.29 8.52 -12.62
CA PRO A 73 4.85 8.84 -12.68
C PRO A 73 3.93 7.68 -12.21
N PRO A 74 4.20 6.40 -12.57
CA PRO A 74 3.48 5.27 -11.98
C PRO A 74 3.69 5.15 -10.47
N GLY A 75 4.89 5.48 -9.98
CA GLY A 75 5.23 5.51 -8.56
C GLY A 75 4.41 6.54 -7.77
N LYS A 76 4.21 7.73 -8.34
CA LYS A 76 3.32 8.74 -7.77
C LYS A 76 1.88 8.22 -7.66
N ALA A 77 1.36 7.58 -8.71
CA ALA A 77 0.01 7.01 -8.68
C ALA A 77 -0.17 5.94 -7.59
N ALA A 78 0.83 5.06 -7.41
CA ALA A 78 0.84 4.07 -6.33
C ALA A 78 0.89 4.73 -4.94
N THR A 79 1.66 5.80 -4.80
CA THR A 79 1.78 6.58 -3.56
C THR A 79 0.45 7.27 -3.22
N ASP A 80 -0.18 7.93 -4.18
CA ASP A 80 -1.47 8.60 -3.99
C ASP A 80 -2.56 7.59 -3.61
N ALA A 81 -2.61 6.42 -4.27
CA ALA A 81 -3.53 5.34 -3.93
C ALA A 81 -3.30 4.79 -2.52
N PHE A 82 -2.04 4.61 -2.11
CA PHE A 82 -1.71 4.24 -0.74
C PHE A 82 -2.19 5.30 0.27
N MET A 83 -1.97 6.59 -0.01
CA MET A 83 -2.35 7.65 0.91
C MET A 83 -3.87 7.71 1.11
N ILE A 84 -4.66 7.50 0.06
CA ILE A 84 -6.13 7.38 0.16
C ILE A 84 -6.51 6.21 1.08
N PHE A 85 -5.92 5.03 0.87
CA PHE A 85 -6.17 3.87 1.72
C PHE A 85 -5.74 4.11 3.17
N ALA A 86 -4.56 4.71 3.37
CA ALA A 86 -4.01 4.99 4.69
C ALA A 86 -4.89 5.96 5.48
N SER A 87 -5.32 7.07 4.87
CA SER A 87 -6.24 8.02 5.50
C SER A 87 -7.57 7.36 5.88
N PHE A 88 -8.09 6.47 5.02
CA PHE A 88 -9.31 5.71 5.31
C PHE A 88 -9.15 4.80 6.54
N VAL A 89 -8.02 4.09 6.66
CA VAL A 89 -7.70 3.25 7.83
C VAL A 89 -7.51 4.07 9.10
N GLU A 90 -6.86 5.21 9.03
CA GLU A 90 -6.57 6.07 10.19
C GLU A 90 -7.82 6.75 10.75
N SER A 91 -8.80 7.03 9.89
CA SER A 91 -10.09 7.64 10.27
C SER A 91 -11.07 6.67 10.94
N ALA A 92 -10.74 5.39 11.02
CA ALA A 92 -11.62 4.33 11.49
C ALA A 92 -11.49 3.99 12.97
#